data_AF-A0A1I6NPP9-F1
#
_entry.id   AF-A0A1I6NPP9-F1
#
_cell.length_a   1.000
_cell.length_b   1.000
_cell.length_c   1.000
_cell.angle_alpha   90.00
_cell.angle_beta   90.00
_cell.angle_gamma   90.00
#
_symmetry.space_group_name_H-M   'P 1'
#
loop_
_entity.id
_entity.type
_entity.pdbx_description
1 polymer ?
#
loop_
_entity_poly.entity_id
_entity_poly.type
_entity_poly.pdbx_seq_one_letter_code
_entity_poly.pdbx_strand_id
1 'polypeptide(L)'
;MATTFEQLFYSYSEKGIDPHNSLNFSGLHISYPLTLLDNLSAMIYYDWKEQNFYNFLNWQHQLNNITFHTIAYWNPKQFGIPSQMGTSGRFAGKGFQLMIVWHH
;
A
#
# COMPACT_ATOMS: atom_id res chain seq x y z
N MET A 1 -16.16 -8.05 6.46
CA MET A 1 -15.37 -6.81 6.64
C MET A 1 -14.16 -7.16 7.50
N ALA A 2 -12.96 -6.81 7.04
CA ALA A 2 -11.72 -7.00 7.78
C ALA A 2 -10.95 -5.68 7.81
N THR A 3 -10.48 -5.28 8.98
CA THR A 3 -9.69 -4.06 9.17
C THR A 3 -8.48 -4.43 10.01
N THR A 4 -7.30 -4.11 9.49
CA THR A 4 -6.02 -4.36 10.13
C THR A 4 -5.30 -3.03 10.26
N PHE A 5 -4.82 -2.73 11.47
CA PHE A 5 -3.92 -1.62 11.72
C PHE A 5 -2.56 -2.19 12.08
N GLU A 6 -1.52 -1.68 11.43
CA GLU A 6 -0.15 -2.16 11.57
C GLU A 6 0.76 -0.97 11.86
N GLN A 7 1.63 -1.10 12.86
CA GLN A 7 2.61 -0.07 13.19
C GLN A 7 4.00 -0.69 13.08
N LEU A 8 4.85 -0.09 12.25
CA LEU A 8 6.22 -0.54 12.03
C LEU A 8 7.21 0.51 12.54
N PHE A 9 8.06 0.07 13.46
CA PHE A 9 9.18 0.84 13.98
C PHE A 9 10.47 0.20 13.46
N TYR A 10 11.29 0.96 12.74
CA TYR A 10 12.57 0.50 12.22
C TYR A 10 13.67 1.50 12.61
N SER A 11 14.66 1.07 13.37
CA SER A 11 15.81 1.92 13.74
C SER A 11 17.10 1.25 13.28
N TYR A 12 17.97 2.02 12.62
CA TYR A 12 19.28 1.56 12.15
C TYR A 12 20.37 2.51 12.64
N SER A 13 21.24 2.02 13.53
CA SER A 13 22.43 2.73 13.99
C SER A 13 23.53 1.75 14.39
N GLU A 14 24.80 2.11 14.12
CA GLU A 14 25.98 1.32 14.50
C GLU A 14 26.13 1.11 16.01
N LYS A 15 25.42 1.89 16.84
CA LYS A 15 25.50 1.84 18.32
C LYS A 15 24.22 1.35 19.01
N GLY A 16 23.26 0.79 18.28
CA GLY A 16 22.02 0.22 18.85
C GLY A 16 20.75 0.89 18.31
N ILE A 17 19.70 0.99 19.13
CA ILE A 17 18.46 1.68 18.77
C ILE A 17 18.68 3.18 18.95
N ASP A 18 18.82 3.90 17.83
CA ASP A 18 18.91 5.36 17.81
C ASP A 18 17.54 5.95 17.45
N PRO A 19 16.88 6.68 18.36
CA PRO A 19 15.60 7.33 18.09
C PRO A 19 15.70 8.44 17.05
N HIS A 20 16.91 9.00 16.83
CA HIS A 20 17.11 10.11 15.89
C HIS A 20 17.18 9.63 14.44
N ASN A 21 17.49 8.34 14.23
CA ASN A 21 17.54 7.71 12.91
C ASN A 21 16.54 6.54 12.78
N SER A 22 15.45 6.59 13.55
CA SER A 22 14.35 5.65 13.43
C SER A 22 13.36 6.06 12.34
N LEU A 23 13.10 5.16 11.41
CA LEU A 23 11.97 5.19 10.50
C LEU A 23 10.73 4.65 11.23
N ASN A 24 9.70 5.50 11.33
CA ASN A 24 8.43 5.16 11.95
C ASN A 24 7.35 5.20 10.88
N PHE A 25 6.66 4.09 10.68
CA PHE A 25 5.59 3.95 9.70
C PHE A 25 4.32 3.44 10.36
N SER A 26 3.21 4.11 10.08
CA SER A 26 1.88 3.63 10.43
C SER A 26 1.18 3.15 9.18
N GLY A 27 0.73 1.89 9.16
CA GLY A 27 -0.04 1.29 8.09
C GLY A 27 -1.47 0.99 8.54
N LEU A 28 -2.43 1.30 7.69
CA LEU A 28 -3.83 0.96 7.91
C LEU A 28 -4.34 0.28 6.66
N HIS A 29 -4.87 -0.92 6.82
CA HIS A 29 -5.43 -1.73 5.74
C HIS A 29 -6.89 -2.06 6.04
N ILE A 30 -7.77 -1.68 5.12
CA ILE A 30 -9.20 -1.97 5.19
C ILE A 30 -9.53 -2.85 4.00
N SER A 31 -10.14 -4.02 4.24
CA SER A 31 -10.70 -4.87 3.18
C SER A 31 -12.17 -5.14 3.44
N TYR A 32 -12.98 -4.86 2.43
CA TYR A 32 -14.42 -5.04 2.43
C TYR A 32 -14.83 -5.88 1.21
N PRO A 33 -15.18 -7.17 1.40
CA PRO A 33 -15.82 -7.95 0.35
C PRO A 33 -17.25 -7.43 0.17
N LEU A 34 -17.51 -6.75 -0.95
CA LEU A 34 -18.84 -6.26 -1.30
C LEU A 34 -19.75 -7.43 -1.66
N THR A 35 -19.21 -8.43 -2.37
CA THR A 35 -19.88 -9.66 -2.78
C THR A 35 -18.88 -10.83 -2.74
N LEU A 36 -19.29 -12.03 -3.16
CA LEU A 36 -18.35 -13.15 -3.39
C LEU A 36 -17.39 -12.90 -4.56
N LEU A 37 -17.74 -11.96 -5.44
CA LEU A 37 -17.00 -11.65 -6.67
C LEU A 37 -16.28 -10.29 -6.59
N ASP A 38 -16.68 -9.43 -5.67
CA ASP A 38 -16.17 -8.08 -5.50
C ASP A 38 -15.44 -7.92 -4.18
N ASN A 39 -14.17 -7.50 -4.25
CA ASN A 39 -13.41 -7.10 -3.08
C ASN A 39 -12.88 -5.69 -3.24
N LEU A 40 -13.17 -4.84 -2.26
CA LEU A 40 -12.59 -3.52 -2.14
C LEU A 40 -11.57 -3.52 -1.02
N SER A 41 -10.35 -3.07 -1.31
CA SER A 41 -9.28 -2.94 -0.32
C SER A 41 -8.66 -1.56 -0.41
N ALA A 42 -8.41 -0.94 0.72
CA ALA A 42 -7.75 0.35 0.84
C ALA A 42 -6.57 0.20 1.79
N MET A 43 -5.44 0.77 1.42
CA MET A 43 -4.22 0.75 2.20
C MET A 43 -3.65 2.15 2.31
N ILE A 44 -3.43 2.60 3.54
CA ILE A 44 -2.93 3.93 3.86
C ILE A 44 -1.67 3.74 4.70
N TYR A 45 -0.56 4.30 4.24
CA TYR A 45 0.67 4.38 5.02
C TYR A 45 1.00 5.82 5.31
N TYR A 46 1.43 6.07 6.54
CA TYR A 46 1.95 7.36 6.98
C TYR A 46 3.41 7.21 7.39
N ASP A 47 4.25 7.99 6.73
CA ASP A 47 5.67 8.16 7.05
C ASP A 47 5.82 9.34 8.02
N TRP A 48 6.19 9.06 9.26
CA TRP A 48 6.38 10.10 10.28
C TRP A 48 7.66 10.92 10.07
N LYS A 49 8.64 10.39 9.32
CA LYS A 49 9.92 11.05 9.07
C LYS A 49 9.80 12.08 7.96
N GLU A 50 9.25 11.67 6.83
CA GLU A 50 9.06 12.53 5.65
C GLU A 50 7.70 13.24 5.63
N GLN A 51 6.85 12.99 6.64
CA GLN A 51 5.48 13.53 6.79
C GLN A 51 4.59 13.28 5.58
N ASN A 52 4.77 12.13 4.93
CA ASN A 52 4.09 11.78 3.68
C ASN A 52 3.02 10.71 3.87
N PHE A 53 1.91 10.88 3.14
CA PHE A 53 0.86 9.87 3.05
C PHE A 53 0.98 9.09 1.75
N TYR A 54 0.96 7.77 1.85
CA TYR A 54 0.88 6.86 0.73
C TYR A 54 -0.47 6.16 0.80
N ASN A 55 -1.21 6.17 -0.29
CA ASN A 55 -2.56 5.65 -0.31
C ASN A 55 -2.77 4.82 -1.56
N PHE A 56 -3.40 3.68 -1.35
CA PHE A 56 -3.73 2.72 -2.38
C PHE A 56 -5.17 2.29 -2.19
N LEU A 57 -5.90 2.22 -3.29
CA LEU A 57 -7.23 1.66 -3.36
C LEU A 57 -7.23 0.61 -4.45
N ASN A 58 -7.53 -0.61 -4.07
CA ASN A 58 -7.62 -1.75 -4.97
C ASN A 58 -9.04 -2.28 -4.96
N TRP A 59 -9.69 -2.24 -6.12
CA TRP A 59 -10.96 -2.88 -6.38
C TRP A 59 -10.75 -4.07 -7.30
N GLN A 60 -11.06 -5.25 -6.79
CA GLN A 60 -11.07 -6.49 -7.53
C GLN A 60 -12.50 -6.87 -7.86
N HIS A 61 -12.76 -7.14 -9.14
CA HIS A 61 -14.04 -7.64 -9.63
C HIS A 61 -13.80 -8.92 -10.44
N GLN A 62 -14.30 -10.05 -9.96
CA GLN A 62 -14.18 -11.34 -10.62
C GLN A 62 -15.45 -11.66 -11.42
N LEU A 63 -15.29 -11.80 -12.72
CA LEU A 63 -16.25 -12.43 -13.61
C LEU A 63 -15.76 -13.84 -13.91
N ASN A 64 -16.67 -14.78 -14.18
CA ASN A 64 -16.43 -16.21 -14.43
C ASN A 64 -14.95 -16.60 -14.62
N ASN A 65 -14.38 -16.21 -15.77
CA ASN A 65 -13.01 -16.54 -16.18
C ASN A 65 -12.11 -15.29 -16.27
N ILE A 66 -12.56 -14.12 -15.86
CA ILE A 66 -11.82 -12.86 -15.98
C ILE A 66 -11.86 -12.11 -14.65
N THR A 67 -10.69 -11.82 -14.09
CA THR A 67 -10.54 -10.97 -12.91
C THR A 67 -10.03 -9.61 -13.31
N PHE A 68 -10.77 -8.57 -12.94
CA PHE A 68 -10.38 -7.18 -13.10
C PHE A 68 -9.80 -6.66 -11.79
N HIS A 69 -8.64 -6.04 -11.86
CA HIS A 69 -8.01 -5.34 -10.74
C HIS A 69 -7.84 -3.87 -11.12
N THR A 70 -8.51 -3.00 -10.38
CA THR A 70 -8.42 -1.54 -10.50
C THR A 70 -7.71 -1.00 -9.29
N ILE A 71 -6.46 -0.57 -9.48
CA ILE A 71 -5.61 -0.04 -8.42
C ILE A 71 -5.44 1.46 -8.66
N ALA A 72 -6.02 2.29 -7.81
CA ALA A 72 -5.77 3.72 -7.77
C ALA A 72 -4.76 4.03 -6.66
N TYR A 73 -3.86 4.97 -6.90
CA TYR A 73 -2.84 5.35 -5.93
C TYR A 73 -2.59 6.87 -5.95
N TRP A 74 -2.37 7.42 -4.77
CA TRP A 74 -2.04 8.84 -4.58
C TRP A 74 -0.95 8.97 -3.53
N ASN A 75 0.27 8.98 -4.05
CA ASN A 75 1.51 8.96 -3.28
C ASN A 75 2.34 10.21 -3.59
N PRO A 76 3.28 10.61 -2.72
CA PRO A 76 4.28 11.62 -3.03
C PRO A 76 5.15 11.20 -4.22
N LYS A 77 5.71 12.19 -4.93
CA LYS A 77 6.63 11.95 -6.07
C LYS A 77 7.99 11.43 -5.63
N GLN A 78 8.38 11.72 -4.39
CA GLN A 78 9.61 11.24 -3.77
C GLN A 78 9.24 10.07 -2.85
N PHE A 79 9.80 8.89 -3.13
CA PHE A 79 9.56 7.68 -2.34
C PHE A 79 10.56 7.65 -1.17
N GLY A 80 10.08 7.90 0.05
CA GLY A 80 10.87 7.81 1.29
C GLY A 80 10.86 6.42 1.94
N ILE A 81 10.00 5.52 1.45
CA ILE A 81 9.89 4.15 2.00
C ILE A 81 11.07 3.30 1.48
N PRO A 82 11.85 2.65 2.38
CA PRO A 82 12.88 1.70 1.97
C PRO A 82 12.31 0.65 1.03
N SER A 83 13.01 0.42 -0.08
CA SER A 83 12.62 -0.34 -1.28
C SER A 83 12.37 -1.84 -1.08
N GLN A 84 12.10 -2.32 0.15
CA GLN A 84 11.78 -3.72 0.43
C GLN A 84 10.57 -4.26 -0.35
N MET A 85 9.73 -3.39 -0.93
CA MET A 85 8.58 -3.79 -1.75
C MET A 85 8.83 -3.83 -3.28
N GLY A 86 10.06 -3.63 -3.77
CA GLY A 86 10.43 -3.85 -5.20
C GLY A 86 9.66 -3.02 -6.24
N THR A 87 8.81 -2.09 -5.80
CA THR A 87 7.88 -1.28 -6.60
C THR A 87 8.20 0.22 -6.51
N SER A 88 9.30 0.57 -5.86
CA SER A 88 9.82 1.94 -5.71
C SER A 88 10.07 2.54 -7.10
N GLY A 89 9.06 3.27 -7.60
CA GLY A 89 9.04 3.95 -8.89
C GLY A 89 7.72 3.82 -9.65
N ARG A 90 7.00 2.68 -9.55
CA ARG A 90 5.77 2.46 -10.37
C ARG A 90 4.54 3.16 -9.85
N PHE A 91 4.51 3.46 -8.55
CA PHE A 91 3.38 4.10 -7.86
C PHE A 91 3.74 5.50 -7.32
N ALA A 92 4.81 6.12 -7.82
CA ALA A 92 5.19 7.47 -7.41
C ALA A 92 4.24 8.51 -8.02
N GLY A 93 3.78 9.46 -7.21
CA GLY A 93 2.76 10.42 -7.64
C GLY A 93 1.34 9.85 -7.59
N LYS A 94 0.45 10.46 -8.40
CA LYS A 94 -0.96 10.07 -8.49
C LYS A 94 -1.18 9.32 -9.80
N GLY A 95 -1.89 8.21 -9.76
CA GLY A 95 -2.20 7.44 -10.94
C GLY A 95 -3.18 6.32 -10.66
N PHE A 96 -3.45 5.54 -11.70
CA PHE A 96 -4.21 4.31 -11.59
C PHE A 96 -3.59 3.24 -12.49
N GLN A 97 -3.85 1.99 -12.16
CA GLN A 97 -3.44 0.81 -12.89
C GLN A 97 -4.66 -0.09 -13.06
N LEU A 98 -4.87 -0.54 -14.29
CA LEU A 98 -5.87 -1.56 -14.62
C LEU A 98 -5.12 -2.82 -15.00
N MET A 99 -5.46 -3.94 -14.36
CA MET A 99 -4.93 -5.26 -14.68
C MET A 99 -6.09 -6.21 -14.93
N ILE A 100 -6.05 -6.87 -16.08
CA ILE A 100 -7.06 -7.85 -16.48
C ILE A 100 -6.36 -9.20 -16.51
N VAL A 101 -6.86 -10.12 -15.70
CA VAL A 101 -6.32 -11.48 -15.59
C VAL A 101 -7.36 -12.44 -16.14
N TRP A 102 -6.99 -13.22 -17.14
CA TRP A 102 -7.86 -14.26 -17.67
C TRP A 102 -7.44 -15.61 -17.09
N HIS A 103 -8.42 -16.39 -16.66
CA HIS A 103 -8.29 -17.72 -16.09
C HIS A 103 -8.86 -18.71 -17.11
N HIS A 104 -8.08 -19.71 -17.52
CA HIS A 104 -8.50 -20.74 -18.48
C HIS A 104 -9.33 -21.82 -17.82
#